data_AF-A0A445DFW1-F1
#
_entry.id   AF-A0A445DFW1-F1
#
_cell.length_a   1.000
_cell.length_b   1.000
_cell.length_c   1.000
_cell.angle_alpha   90.00
_cell.angle_beta   90.00
_cell.angle_gamma   90.00
#
_symmetry.space_group_name_H-M   'P 1'
#
loop_
_entity.id
_entity.type
_entity.pdbx_description
1 polymer ?
#
loop_
_entity_poly.entity_id
_entity_poly.type
_entity_poly.pdbx_seq_one_letter_code
_entity_poly.pdbx_strand_id
1 'polypeptide(L)'
;MIALKAIHPCLSPTNSKNDIHCTGILQNKRSSIFGRCKSNESDSQPGDTRQQELLAQIAMLEAQKIRLMDYVDERSAYLTQFSKEAIVEFEKIGEEALKGLDEADARITANIERQMLEFEESTELNRQEISNRENELEEFEVQMEDNRNEGLFFKNLRKKAPVDVAQAMAEAQKIKDLTREKAGGKARRYVYLFFIGLLSIGIVKAIAASSSTDWRKVAVLFSILVALTSQFIYEQNMSLETGRTRKTNNEQNN
;
A
#
# COMPACT_ATOMS: atom_id res chain seq x y z
N MET A 1 2.56 21.24 -17.22
CA MET A 1 2.72 21.50 -15.78
C MET A 1 2.04 22.82 -15.46
N ILE A 2 0.87 22.77 -14.84
CA ILE A 2 0.16 23.96 -14.37
C ILE A 2 0.12 23.82 -12.85
N ALA A 3 0.78 24.75 -12.16
CA ALA A 3 0.85 24.78 -10.70
C ALA A 3 -0.50 25.24 -10.14
N LEU A 4 -1.21 24.34 -9.45
CA LEU A 4 -2.40 24.67 -8.68
C LEU A 4 -1.97 25.17 -7.29
N LYS A 5 -2.20 26.46 -7.05
CA LYS A 5 -2.01 27.13 -5.76
C LYS A 5 -3.18 26.73 -4.85
N ALA A 6 -2.88 26.05 -3.74
CA ALA A 6 -3.87 25.74 -2.72
C ALA A 6 -4.28 27.01 -1.97
N ILE A 7 -5.57 27.32 -1.98
CA ILE A 7 -6.17 28.32 -1.09
C ILE A 7 -6.81 27.53 0.06
N HIS A 8 -6.24 27.65 1.25
CA HIS A 8 -6.87 27.18 2.50
C HIS A 8 -8.00 28.14 2.88
N PRO A 9 -9.26 27.69 3.02
CA PRO A 9 -10.25 28.41 3.81
C PRO A 9 -10.16 27.91 5.26
N CYS A 10 -9.48 28.68 6.11
CA CYS A 10 -9.63 28.51 7.55
C CYS A 10 -10.88 29.29 7.98
N LEU A 11 -12.03 28.61 8.03
CA LEU A 11 -13.24 29.12 8.68
C LEU A 11 -13.14 28.79 10.17
N SER A 12 -12.79 29.78 10.98
CA SER A 12 -12.98 29.70 12.44
C SER A 12 -14.47 29.92 12.74
N PRO A 13 -15.14 29.05 13.53
CA PRO A 13 -16.52 29.27 13.91
C PRO A 13 -16.54 30.30 15.05
N THR A 14 -16.87 31.54 14.74
CA THR A 14 -17.26 32.51 15.77
C THR A 14 -18.71 32.26 16.12
N ASN A 15 -18.93 31.61 17.26
CA ASN A 15 -20.22 31.60 17.96
C ASN A 15 -20.64 33.05 18.25
N SER A 16 -21.40 33.66 17.34
CA SER A 16 -22.17 34.86 17.64
C SER A 16 -23.64 34.47 17.72
N LYS A 17 -24.13 34.35 18.95
CA LYS A 17 -25.56 34.34 19.24
C LYS A 17 -26.09 35.74 18.93
N ASN A 18 -26.47 35.97 17.68
CA ASN A 18 -27.25 37.13 17.32
C ASN A 18 -28.70 36.66 17.23
N ASP A 19 -29.43 36.80 18.35
CA ASP A 19 -30.89 36.80 18.33
C ASP A 19 -31.32 37.98 17.45
N ILE A 20 -31.69 37.68 16.21
CA ILE A 20 -32.38 38.62 15.35
C ILE A 20 -33.82 38.68 15.87
N HIS A 21 -34.04 39.58 16.82
CA HIS A 21 -35.38 40.00 17.17
C HIS A 21 -36.02 40.64 15.93
N CYS A 22 -36.95 39.90 15.30
CA CYS A 22 -37.93 40.47 14.38
C CYS A 22 -38.91 41.35 15.18
N THR A 23 -38.48 42.54 15.59
CA THR A 23 -39.38 43.58 16.09
C THR A 23 -39.71 44.53 14.95
N GLY A 24 -40.95 44.47 14.48
CA GLY A 24 -41.42 45.43 13.48
C GLY A 24 -42.81 45.17 12.90
N ILE A 25 -43.75 44.65 13.68
CA ILE A 25 -45.17 44.77 13.30
C ILE A 25 -45.53 46.26 13.44
N LEU A 26 -45.39 47.02 12.35
CA LEU A 26 -45.92 48.38 12.27
C LEU A 26 -47.44 48.27 12.12
N GLN A 27 -48.15 48.51 13.22
CA GLN A 27 -49.60 48.66 13.22
C GLN A 27 -49.99 49.83 12.30
N ASN A 28 -50.69 49.50 11.23
CA ASN A 28 -51.22 50.44 10.25
C ASN A 28 -52.34 51.27 10.89
N LYS A 29 -52.00 52.45 11.42
CA LYS A 29 -52.99 53.40 11.95
C LYS A 29 -53.64 54.14 10.78
N ARG A 30 -54.72 53.57 10.24
CA ARG A 30 -55.66 54.28 9.35
C ARG A 30 -56.24 55.48 10.10
N SER A 31 -55.79 56.69 9.76
CA SER A 31 -56.49 57.90 10.16
C SER A 31 -57.72 58.08 9.26
N SER A 32 -58.90 57.95 9.86
CA SER A 32 -60.17 58.31 9.23
C SER A 32 -60.32 59.82 9.35
N ILE A 33 -60.09 60.55 8.26
CA ILE A 33 -60.49 61.95 8.15
C ILE A 33 -61.84 61.95 7.43
N PHE A 34 -62.92 61.93 8.21
CA PHE A 34 -64.26 62.25 7.73
C PHE A 34 -64.30 63.75 7.40
N GLY A 35 -64.10 64.09 6.13
CA GLY A 35 -64.39 65.41 5.59
C GLY A 35 -65.91 65.62 5.49
N ARG A 36 -66.45 66.56 6.27
CA ARG A 36 -67.82 67.07 6.14
C ARG A 36 -67.92 67.87 4.84
N CYS A 37 -68.55 67.32 3.80
CA CYS A 37 -68.92 68.08 2.62
C CYS A 37 -70.08 69.03 2.95
N LYS A 38 -69.78 70.33 3.04
CA LYS A 38 -70.78 71.40 3.05
C LYS A 38 -70.96 71.85 1.60
N SER A 39 -72.08 71.49 0.99
CA SER A 39 -72.43 71.87 -0.38
C SER A 39 -72.77 73.36 -0.43
N ASN A 40 -71.80 74.18 -0.79
CA ASN A 40 -72.04 75.50 -1.33
C ASN A 40 -71.48 75.51 -2.76
N GLU A 41 -72.36 75.74 -3.73
CA GLU A 41 -71.97 76.13 -5.09
C GLU A 41 -71.00 77.32 -5.00
N SER A 42 -69.75 77.08 -5.35
CA SER A 42 -68.73 78.12 -5.45
C SER A 42 -67.68 77.64 -6.44
N ASP A 43 -67.40 78.49 -7.41
CA ASP A 43 -66.62 78.25 -8.61
C ASP A 43 -65.32 77.49 -8.34
N SER A 44 -65.10 76.45 -9.17
CA SER A 44 -63.92 75.60 -9.15
C SER A 44 -62.67 76.41 -9.51
N GLN A 45 -61.99 76.95 -8.50
CA GLN A 45 -60.62 77.44 -8.65
C GLN A 45 -59.68 76.26 -8.95
N PRO A 46 -58.78 76.38 -9.95
CA PRO A 46 -57.80 75.34 -10.25
C PRO A 46 -56.87 75.14 -9.06
N GLY A 47 -56.73 73.89 -8.61
CA GLY A 47 -55.84 73.54 -7.49
C GLY A 47 -54.39 73.92 -7.76
N ASP A 48 -53.65 74.27 -6.70
CA ASP A 48 -52.23 74.66 -6.79
C ASP A 48 -51.41 73.56 -7.46
N THR A 49 -50.86 73.86 -8.63
CA THR A 49 -50.12 72.92 -9.48
C THR A 49 -48.89 72.35 -8.76
N ARG A 50 -48.29 73.10 -7.84
CA ARG A 50 -47.15 72.65 -7.03
C ARG A 50 -47.54 71.56 -6.03
N GLN A 51 -48.73 71.65 -5.44
CA GLN A 51 -49.22 70.65 -4.51
C GLN A 51 -49.58 69.35 -5.23
N GLN A 52 -50.14 69.46 -6.43
CA GLN A 52 -50.45 68.30 -7.28
C GLN A 52 -49.16 67.59 -7.75
N GLU A 53 -48.13 68.34 -8.13
CA GLU A 53 -46.83 67.78 -8.51
C GLU A 53 -46.15 67.06 -7.33
N LEU A 54 -46.16 67.66 -6.14
CA LEU A 54 -45.62 67.04 -4.94
C LEU A 54 -46.35 65.73 -4.59
N LEU A 55 -47.68 65.72 -4.69
CA LEU A 55 -48.48 64.52 -4.46
C LEU A 55 -48.15 63.42 -5.48
N ALA A 56 -47.95 63.78 -6.75
CA ALA A 56 -47.54 62.84 -7.80
C ALA A 56 -46.15 62.25 -7.52
N GLN A 57 -45.20 63.05 -7.04
CA GLN A 57 -43.87 62.56 -6.65
C GLN A 57 -43.94 61.61 -5.44
N ILE A 58 -44.76 61.91 -4.43
CA ILE A 58 -44.98 61.03 -3.28
C ILE A 58 -45.58 59.69 -3.74
N ALA A 59 -46.62 59.73 -4.59
CA ALA A 59 -47.24 58.51 -5.12
C ALA A 59 -46.24 57.68 -5.95
N MET A 60 -45.38 58.33 -6.74
CA MET A 60 -44.32 57.64 -7.49
C MET A 60 -43.31 56.97 -6.56
N LEU A 61 -42.87 57.66 -5.50
CA LEU A 61 -41.94 57.11 -4.52
C LEU A 61 -42.55 55.93 -3.75
N GLU A 62 -43.83 56.03 -3.36
CA GLU A 62 -44.53 54.92 -2.70
C GLU A 62 -44.65 53.71 -3.63
N ALA A 63 -44.94 53.90 -4.91
CA ALA A 63 -44.98 52.82 -5.89
C ALA A 63 -43.62 52.16 -6.10
N GLN A 64 -42.53 52.95 -6.16
CA GLN A 64 -41.16 52.43 -6.25
C GLN A 64 -40.76 51.66 -4.99
N LYS A 65 -41.15 52.14 -3.81
CA LYS A 65 -40.92 51.47 -2.54
C LYS A 65 -41.58 50.10 -2.48
N ILE A 66 -42.86 50.00 -2.89
CA ILE A 66 -43.58 48.72 -2.91
C ILE A 66 -42.88 47.73 -3.84
N ARG A 67 -42.47 48.18 -5.04
CA ARG A 67 -41.74 47.33 -6.00
C ARG A 67 -40.41 46.82 -5.45
N LEU A 68 -39.66 47.69 -4.76
CA LEU A 68 -38.37 47.30 -4.18
C LEU A 68 -38.57 46.30 -3.03
N MET A 69 -39.60 46.52 -2.21
CA MET A 69 -39.93 45.62 -1.10
C MET A 69 -40.31 44.24 -1.62
N ASP A 70 -41.18 44.17 -2.64
CA ASP A 70 -41.58 42.92 -3.30
C ASP A 70 -40.38 42.16 -3.88
N TYR A 71 -39.46 42.87 -4.54
CA TYR A 71 -38.22 42.28 -5.05
C TYR A 71 -37.32 41.73 -3.94
N VAL A 72 -37.18 42.46 -2.83
CA VAL A 72 -36.39 42.01 -1.66
C VAL A 72 -37.04 40.79 -1.02
N ASP A 73 -38.36 40.79 -0.89
CA ASP A 73 -39.12 39.67 -0.32
C ASP A 73 -38.98 38.42 -1.21
N GLU A 74 -39.14 38.53 -2.53
CA GLU A 74 -38.94 37.43 -3.49
C GLU A 74 -37.51 36.85 -3.41
N ARG A 75 -36.49 37.72 -3.39
CA ARG A 75 -35.10 37.28 -3.29
C ARG A 75 -34.79 36.62 -1.94
N SER A 76 -35.37 37.12 -0.86
CA SER A 76 -35.21 36.55 0.47
C SER A 76 -35.86 35.15 0.57
N ALA A 77 -37.03 34.98 -0.05
CA ALA A 77 -37.73 33.71 -0.13
C ALA A 77 -36.92 32.70 -0.97
N TYR A 78 -36.42 33.11 -2.13
CA TYR A 78 -35.56 32.28 -2.98
C TYR A 78 -34.30 31.82 -2.22
N LEU A 79 -33.60 32.74 -1.56
CA LEU A 79 -32.39 32.41 -0.82
C LEU A 79 -32.67 31.45 0.35
N THR A 80 -33.82 31.61 1.00
CA THR A 80 -34.28 30.72 2.07
C THR A 80 -34.57 29.32 1.52
N GLN A 81 -35.24 29.22 0.37
CA GLN A 81 -35.49 27.94 -0.29
C GLN A 81 -34.18 27.27 -0.70
N PHE A 82 -33.28 28.00 -1.36
CA PHE A 82 -31.98 27.50 -1.78
C PHE A 82 -31.17 26.96 -0.58
N SER A 83 -31.19 27.67 0.54
CA SER A 83 -30.49 27.24 1.75
C SER A 83 -31.09 25.97 2.35
N LYS A 84 -32.43 25.85 2.37
CA LYS A 84 -33.11 24.64 2.83
C LYS A 84 -32.82 23.43 1.93
N GLU A 85 -32.86 23.62 0.62
CA GLU A 85 -32.55 22.58 -0.35
C GLU A 85 -31.09 22.12 -0.23
N ALA A 86 -30.15 23.07 -0.12
CA ALA A 86 -28.74 22.75 0.09
C ALA A 86 -28.52 21.93 1.38
N ILE A 87 -29.19 22.28 2.50
CA ILE A 87 -29.08 21.51 3.74
C ILE A 87 -29.57 20.07 3.54
N VAL A 88 -30.72 19.88 2.88
CA VAL A 88 -31.28 18.55 2.60
C VAL A 88 -30.35 17.74 1.70
N GLU A 89 -29.77 18.34 0.66
CA GLU A 89 -28.81 17.67 -0.20
C GLU A 89 -27.52 17.29 0.54
N PHE A 90 -27.00 18.17 1.39
CA PHE A 90 -25.82 17.88 2.20
C PHE A 90 -26.08 16.75 3.20
N GLU A 91 -27.23 16.74 3.86
CA GLU A 91 -27.63 15.67 4.78
C GLU A 91 -27.75 14.34 4.03
N LYS A 92 -28.40 14.33 2.86
CA LYS A 92 -28.51 13.15 2.00
C LYS A 92 -27.14 12.59 1.58
N ILE A 93 -26.23 13.45 1.14
CA ILE A 93 -24.86 13.03 0.75
C ILE A 93 -24.12 12.49 1.97
N GLY A 94 -24.27 13.13 3.14
CA GLY A 94 -23.67 12.67 4.38
C GLY A 94 -24.16 11.29 4.79
N GLU A 95 -25.48 11.05 4.75
CA GLU A 95 -26.09 9.75 5.04
C GLU A 95 -25.66 8.67 4.04
N GLU A 96 -25.63 8.97 2.75
CA GLU A 96 -25.20 8.02 1.71
C GLU A 96 -23.73 7.63 1.89
N ALA A 97 -22.86 8.61 2.19
CA ALA A 97 -21.45 8.36 2.47
C ALA A 97 -21.26 7.50 3.73
N LEU A 98 -22.01 7.78 4.80
CA LEU A 98 -21.95 7.02 6.04
C LEU A 98 -22.42 5.57 5.83
N LYS A 99 -23.54 5.39 5.11
CA LYS A 99 -24.05 4.06 4.76
C LYS A 99 -23.04 3.26 3.93
N GLY A 100 -22.41 3.89 2.94
CA GLY A 100 -21.38 3.25 2.14
C GLY A 100 -20.15 2.85 2.97
N LEU A 101 -19.79 3.65 3.97
CA LEU A 101 -18.71 3.33 4.91
C LEU A 101 -19.07 2.13 5.79
N ASP A 102 -20.27 2.11 6.38
CA ASP A 102 -20.73 1.01 7.24
C ASP A 102 -20.81 -0.32 6.46
N GLU A 103 -21.27 -0.28 5.20
CA GLU A 103 -21.28 -1.46 4.33
C GLU A 103 -19.87 -1.97 4.00
N ALA A 104 -18.94 -1.05 3.74
CA ALA A 104 -17.54 -1.40 3.51
C ALA A 104 -16.89 -2.01 4.76
N ASP A 105 -17.14 -1.43 5.94
CA ASP A 105 -16.63 -1.93 7.21
C ASP A 105 -17.16 -3.34 7.53
N ALA A 106 -18.47 -3.55 7.36
CA ALA A 106 -19.08 -4.87 7.51
C ALA A 106 -18.46 -5.91 6.56
N ARG A 107 -18.20 -5.52 5.30
CA ARG A 107 -17.55 -6.40 4.32
C ARG A 107 -16.10 -6.73 4.69
N ILE A 108 -15.33 -5.75 5.17
CA ILE A 108 -13.94 -5.95 5.61
C ILE A 108 -13.92 -6.87 6.83
N THR A 109 -14.76 -6.59 7.82
CA THR A 109 -14.87 -7.38 9.06
C THR A 109 -15.24 -8.83 8.75
N ALA A 110 -16.25 -9.07 7.91
CA ALA A 110 -16.63 -10.43 7.52
C ALA A 110 -15.51 -11.18 6.76
N ASN A 111 -14.69 -10.48 5.97
CA ASN A 111 -13.55 -11.09 5.29
C ASN A 111 -12.44 -11.46 6.28
N ILE A 112 -12.15 -10.58 7.25
CA ILE A 112 -11.16 -10.84 8.29
C ILE A 112 -11.62 -12.02 9.17
N GLU A 113 -12.87 -12.05 9.60
CA GLU A 113 -13.43 -13.16 10.37
C GLU A 113 -13.34 -14.49 9.62
N ARG A 114 -13.66 -14.48 8.32
CA ARG A 114 -13.50 -15.66 7.46
C ARG A 114 -12.06 -16.15 7.40
N GLN A 115 -11.11 -15.25 7.14
CA GLN A 115 -9.69 -15.60 7.08
C GLN A 115 -9.16 -16.08 8.44
N MET A 116 -9.65 -15.50 9.54
CA MET A 116 -9.29 -15.92 10.89
C MET A 116 -9.79 -17.33 11.18
N LEU A 117 -11.03 -17.65 10.79
CA LEU A 117 -11.61 -18.99 10.94
C LEU A 117 -10.82 -20.03 10.12
N GLU A 118 -10.52 -19.73 8.85
CA GLU A 118 -9.72 -20.60 7.97
C GLU A 118 -8.29 -20.79 8.54
N PHE A 119 -7.72 -19.75 9.16
CA PHE A 119 -6.43 -19.82 9.83
C PHE A 119 -6.48 -20.66 11.12
N GLU A 120 -7.53 -20.52 11.92
CA GLU A 120 -7.73 -21.30 13.14
C GLU A 120 -7.89 -22.79 12.80
N GLU A 121 -8.76 -23.13 11.84
CA GLU A 121 -8.95 -24.51 11.37
C GLU A 121 -7.64 -25.11 10.83
N SER A 122 -6.90 -24.37 10.00
CA SER A 122 -5.62 -24.85 9.47
C SER A 122 -4.54 -25.00 10.52
N THR A 123 -4.54 -24.14 11.56
CA THR A 123 -3.59 -24.23 12.67
C THR A 123 -3.87 -25.44 13.55
N GLU A 124 -5.16 -25.72 13.83
CA GLU A 124 -5.55 -26.92 14.58
C GLU A 124 -5.22 -28.21 13.81
N LEU A 125 -5.53 -28.26 12.52
CA LEU A 125 -5.16 -29.40 11.66
C LEU A 125 -3.65 -29.61 11.62
N ASN A 126 -2.87 -28.54 11.45
CA ASN A 126 -1.41 -28.61 11.43
C ASN A 126 -0.84 -29.07 12.78
N ARG A 127 -1.43 -28.64 13.90
CA ARG A 127 -1.04 -29.11 15.24
C ARG A 127 -1.30 -30.62 15.40
N GLN A 128 -2.46 -31.09 14.93
CA GLN A 128 -2.78 -32.51 14.94
C GLN A 128 -1.81 -33.31 14.05
N GLU A 129 -1.48 -32.80 12.87
CA GLU A 129 -0.53 -33.43 11.95
C GLU A 129 0.87 -33.54 12.56
N ILE A 130 1.36 -32.48 13.22
CA ILE A 130 2.65 -32.51 13.92
C ILE A 130 2.63 -33.56 15.03
N SER A 131 1.57 -33.62 15.85
CA SER A 131 1.46 -34.61 16.92
C SER A 131 1.46 -36.05 16.38
N ASN A 132 0.82 -36.30 15.24
CA ASN A 132 0.83 -37.62 14.61
C ASN A 132 2.23 -37.97 14.07
N ARG A 133 2.90 -37.01 13.41
CA ARG A 133 4.27 -37.18 12.90
C ARG A 133 5.29 -37.39 14.03
N GLU A 134 5.09 -36.76 15.19
CA GLU A 134 5.91 -36.98 16.38
C GLU A 134 5.77 -38.42 16.90
N ASN A 135 4.56 -38.96 16.95
CA ASN A 135 4.33 -40.35 17.36
C ASN A 135 4.94 -41.36 16.36
N GLU A 136 4.82 -41.12 15.05
CA GLU A 136 5.48 -41.93 14.02
C GLU A 136 7.02 -41.89 14.16
N LEU A 137 7.58 -40.74 14.53
CA LEU A 137 9.00 -40.57 14.75
C LEU A 137 9.48 -41.32 16.01
N GLU A 138 8.69 -41.29 17.08
CA GLU A 138 8.97 -42.05 18.31
C GLU A 138 8.98 -43.55 18.02
N GLU A 139 8.02 -44.07 17.25
CA GLU A 139 8.00 -45.47 16.82
C GLU A 139 9.22 -45.81 15.95
N PHE A 140 9.62 -44.91 15.05
CA PHE A 140 10.81 -45.09 14.22
C PHE A 140 12.10 -45.11 15.05
N GLU A 141 12.22 -44.27 16.08
CA GLU A 141 13.38 -44.23 16.97
C GLU A 141 13.52 -45.53 17.77
N VAL A 142 12.41 -46.07 18.30
CA VAL A 142 12.39 -47.38 18.96
C VAL A 142 12.84 -48.48 17.99
N GLN A 143 12.30 -48.52 16.77
CA GLN A 143 12.72 -49.50 15.76
C GLN A 143 14.21 -49.35 15.39
N MET A 144 14.75 -48.13 15.36
CA MET A 144 16.16 -47.92 15.06
C MET A 144 17.08 -48.40 16.19
N GLU A 145 16.69 -48.18 17.45
CA GLU A 145 17.44 -48.67 18.62
C GLU A 145 17.42 -50.20 18.67
N ASP A 146 16.29 -50.83 18.39
CA ASP A 146 16.18 -52.30 18.30
C ASP A 146 17.05 -52.85 17.16
N ASN A 147 16.93 -52.30 15.94
CA ASN A 147 17.76 -52.69 14.80
C ASN A 147 19.26 -52.46 15.04
N ARG A 148 19.62 -51.42 15.78
CA ARG A 148 21.01 -51.13 16.16
C ARG A 148 21.53 -52.12 17.20
N ASN A 149 20.72 -52.50 18.18
CA ASN A 149 21.05 -53.56 19.12
C ASN A 149 21.22 -54.92 18.43
N GLU A 150 20.37 -55.25 17.45
CA GLU A 150 20.54 -56.44 16.60
C GLU A 150 21.79 -56.35 15.73
N GLY A 151 22.10 -55.18 15.15
CA GLY A 151 23.32 -54.93 14.38
C GLY A 151 24.62 -55.04 15.21
N LEU A 152 24.56 -54.67 16.49
CA LEU A 152 25.66 -54.86 17.46
C LEU A 152 25.82 -56.33 17.86
N PHE A 153 24.74 -57.11 17.88
CA PHE A 153 24.77 -58.56 18.05
C PHE A 153 25.66 -59.23 16.99
N PHE A 154 25.59 -58.80 15.72
CA PHE A 154 26.42 -59.33 14.64
C PHE A 154 27.88 -58.81 14.64
N LYS A 155 28.16 -57.66 15.28
CA LYS A 155 29.54 -57.17 15.46
C LYS A 155 30.36 -58.05 16.39
N ASN A 156 29.74 -58.64 17.42
CA ASN A 156 30.43 -59.60 18.29
C ASN A 156 30.70 -60.95 17.61
N LEU A 157 30.00 -61.27 16.51
CA LEU A 157 30.19 -62.51 15.75
C LEU A 157 31.13 -62.35 14.54
N ARG A 158 31.40 -61.12 14.07
CA ARG A 158 32.40 -60.84 13.03
C ARG A 158 33.75 -60.49 13.65
N LYS A 159 34.54 -61.51 14.00
CA LYS A 159 36.01 -61.37 14.03
C LYS A 159 36.48 -61.16 12.59
N LYS A 160 36.61 -59.89 12.18
CA LYS A 160 37.14 -59.52 10.87
C LYS A 160 38.64 -59.86 10.84
N ALA A 161 39.06 -60.74 9.93
CA ALA A 161 40.47 -60.92 9.60
C ALA A 161 41.05 -59.57 9.14
N PRO A 162 42.33 -59.27 9.48
CA PRO A 162 42.92 -57.98 9.15
C PRO A 162 42.96 -57.82 7.63
N VAL A 163 42.20 -56.84 7.13
CA VAL A 163 42.28 -56.41 5.74
C VAL A 163 43.57 -55.61 5.59
N ASP A 164 44.37 -55.99 4.61
CA ASP A 164 45.69 -55.44 4.34
C ASP A 164 45.62 -53.93 4.06
N VAL A 165 46.00 -53.14 5.08
CA VAL A 165 45.97 -51.68 5.09
C VAL A 165 46.87 -51.10 3.99
N ALA A 166 47.89 -51.83 3.57
CA ALA A 166 48.79 -51.42 2.49
C ALA A 166 48.09 -51.38 1.12
N GLN A 167 47.24 -52.38 0.83
CA GLN A 167 46.49 -52.44 -0.42
C GLN A 167 45.40 -51.35 -0.47
N ALA A 168 44.73 -51.08 0.65
CA ALA A 168 43.73 -50.02 0.74
C ALA A 168 44.33 -48.60 0.58
N MET A 169 45.53 -48.36 1.12
CA MET A 169 46.23 -47.08 0.91
C MET A 169 46.70 -46.91 -0.55
N ALA A 170 47.13 -47.98 -1.22
CA ALA A 170 47.52 -47.94 -2.63
C ALA A 170 46.32 -47.66 -3.55
N GLU A 171 45.15 -48.26 -3.27
CA GLU A 171 43.92 -47.98 -4.00
C GLU A 171 43.40 -46.55 -3.76
N ALA A 172 43.52 -46.04 -2.52
CA ALA A 172 43.17 -44.65 -2.21
C ALA A 172 44.07 -43.64 -2.93
N GLN A 173 45.37 -43.92 -3.08
CA GLN A 173 46.28 -43.10 -3.88
C GLN A 173 45.92 -43.14 -5.37
N LYS A 174 45.59 -44.31 -5.91
CA LYS A 174 45.14 -44.46 -7.30
C LYS A 174 43.85 -43.70 -7.60
N ILE A 175 42.89 -43.69 -6.66
CA ILE A 175 41.67 -42.91 -6.76
C ILE A 175 41.96 -41.40 -6.65
N LYS A 176 42.90 -41.00 -5.79
CA LYS A 176 43.34 -39.60 -5.68
C LYS A 176 44.00 -39.10 -6.98
N ASP A 177 44.83 -39.92 -7.61
CA ASP A 177 45.48 -39.59 -8.88
C ASP A 177 44.49 -39.54 -10.05
N LEU A 178 43.53 -40.46 -10.12
CA LEU A 178 42.44 -40.42 -11.11
C LEU A 178 41.51 -39.21 -10.92
N THR A 179 41.25 -38.82 -9.67
CA THR A 179 40.47 -37.62 -9.34
C THR A 179 41.25 -36.35 -9.70
N ARG A 180 42.58 -36.35 -9.52
CA ARG A 180 43.49 -35.26 -9.89
C ARG A 180 43.64 -35.10 -11.40
N GLU A 181 43.66 -36.19 -12.16
CA GLU A 181 43.71 -36.16 -13.64
C GLU A 181 42.37 -35.70 -14.25
N LYS A 182 41.24 -36.00 -13.61
CA LYS A 182 39.90 -35.54 -14.00
C LYS A 182 39.56 -34.12 -13.49
N ALA A 183 40.28 -33.61 -12.50
CA ALA A 183 40.12 -32.25 -11.96
C ALA A 183 40.93 -31.25 -12.80
N GLY A 184 40.24 -30.44 -13.60
CA GLY A 184 40.88 -29.43 -14.47
C GLY A 184 40.58 -29.56 -15.97
N GLY A 185 39.59 -30.37 -16.36
CA GLY A 185 39.16 -30.47 -17.76
C GLY A 185 38.69 -29.12 -18.33
N LYS A 186 39.11 -28.79 -19.57
CA LYS A 186 38.79 -27.53 -20.27
C LYS A 186 37.30 -27.18 -20.25
N ALA A 187 36.41 -28.17 -20.25
CA ALA A 187 34.95 -27.98 -20.21
C ALA A 187 34.47 -27.29 -18.91
N ARG A 188 34.99 -27.68 -17.74
CA ARG A 188 34.59 -27.08 -16.45
C ARG A 188 35.01 -25.61 -16.34
N ARG A 189 36.17 -25.27 -16.90
CA ARG A 189 36.67 -23.89 -16.97
C ARG A 189 35.72 -22.95 -17.73
N TYR A 190 35.16 -23.41 -18.85
CA TYR A 190 34.18 -22.63 -19.60
C TYR A 190 32.85 -22.46 -18.85
N VAL A 191 32.43 -23.49 -18.11
CA VAL A 191 31.22 -23.41 -17.27
C VAL A 191 31.39 -22.36 -16.16
N TYR A 192 32.52 -22.33 -15.47
CA TYR A 192 32.79 -21.28 -14.47
C TYR A 192 32.83 -19.89 -15.11
N LEU A 193 33.51 -19.72 -16.25
CA LEU A 193 33.56 -18.44 -16.96
C LEU A 193 32.17 -17.96 -17.41
N PHE A 194 31.30 -18.89 -17.82
CA PHE A 194 29.92 -18.59 -18.19
C PHE A 194 29.12 -18.09 -16.98
N PHE A 195 29.20 -18.76 -15.82
CA PHE A 195 28.51 -18.32 -14.61
C PHE A 195 29.06 -17.00 -14.04
N ILE A 196 30.37 -16.81 -14.06
CA ILE A 196 31.02 -15.54 -13.67
C ILE A 196 30.52 -14.41 -14.58
N GLY A 197 30.43 -14.65 -15.89
CA GLY A 197 29.91 -13.69 -16.87
C GLY A 197 28.44 -13.32 -16.63
N LEU A 198 27.57 -14.33 -16.45
CA LEU A 198 26.15 -14.12 -16.15
C LEU A 198 25.94 -13.32 -14.85
N LEU A 199 26.65 -13.68 -13.78
CA LEU A 199 26.56 -12.98 -12.50
C LEU A 199 27.06 -11.54 -12.61
N SER A 200 28.15 -11.30 -13.34
CA SER A 200 28.70 -9.96 -13.54
C SER A 200 27.72 -9.04 -14.29
N ILE A 201 27.09 -9.55 -15.35
CA ILE A 201 26.05 -8.80 -16.10
C ILE A 201 24.83 -8.55 -15.21
N GLY A 202 24.42 -9.54 -14.42
CA GLY A 202 23.31 -9.42 -13.47
C GLY A 202 23.54 -8.34 -12.42
N ILE A 203 24.77 -8.23 -11.88
CA ILE A 203 25.14 -7.20 -10.90
C ILE A 203 25.12 -5.81 -11.55
N VAL A 204 25.72 -5.63 -12.73
CA VAL A 204 25.71 -4.33 -13.43
C VAL A 204 24.28 -3.88 -13.74
N LYS A 205 23.43 -4.80 -14.20
CA LYS A 205 22.01 -4.52 -14.46
C LYS A 205 21.24 -4.18 -13.18
N ALA A 206 21.49 -4.89 -12.08
CA ALA A 206 20.84 -4.62 -10.79
C ALA A 206 21.21 -3.24 -10.23
N ILE A 207 22.46 -2.81 -10.43
CA ILE A 207 22.93 -1.47 -10.02
C ILE A 207 22.36 -0.37 -10.93
N ALA A 208 22.30 -0.60 -12.25
CA ALA A 208 21.88 0.41 -13.22
C ALA A 208 20.35 0.60 -13.32
N ALA A 209 19.55 -0.44 -13.08
CA ALA A 209 18.12 -0.43 -13.36
C ALA A 209 17.21 -0.10 -12.17
N SER A 210 17.74 0.04 -10.95
CA SER A 210 16.91 0.24 -9.76
C SER A 210 17.22 1.57 -9.06
N SER A 211 16.20 2.42 -8.88
CA SER A 211 16.28 3.66 -8.07
C SER A 211 16.20 3.38 -6.56
N SER A 212 15.82 2.16 -6.17
CA SER A 212 15.72 1.67 -4.79
C SER A 212 16.46 0.34 -4.63
N THR A 213 17.75 0.33 -4.94
CA THR A 213 18.58 -0.89 -4.91
C THR A 213 18.67 -1.47 -3.51
N ASP A 214 18.12 -2.68 -3.32
CA ASP A 214 18.36 -3.52 -2.13
C ASP A 214 19.84 -3.92 -2.07
N TRP A 215 20.67 -3.08 -1.45
CA TRP A 215 22.12 -3.31 -1.28
C TRP A 215 22.42 -4.68 -0.63
N ARG A 216 21.49 -5.22 0.16
CA ARG A 216 21.57 -6.57 0.72
C ARG A 216 21.63 -7.66 -0.36
N LYS A 217 20.81 -7.56 -1.42
CA LYS A 217 20.78 -8.53 -2.52
C LYS A 217 22.03 -8.43 -3.39
N VAL A 218 22.51 -7.20 -3.63
CA VAL A 218 23.76 -6.96 -4.37
C VAL A 218 24.96 -7.52 -3.60
N ALA A 219 25.02 -7.31 -2.28
CA ALA A 219 26.09 -7.84 -1.43
C ALA A 219 26.13 -9.38 -1.44
N VAL A 220 24.97 -10.05 -1.39
CA VAL A 220 24.89 -11.51 -1.49
C VAL A 220 25.38 -12.00 -2.85
N LEU A 221 24.94 -11.39 -3.95
CA LEU A 221 25.41 -11.76 -5.30
C LEU A 221 26.91 -11.52 -5.48
N PHE A 222 27.44 -10.43 -4.92
CA PHE A 222 28.86 -10.14 -4.92
C PHE A 222 29.66 -11.16 -4.11
N SER A 223 29.18 -11.55 -2.93
CA SER A 223 29.82 -12.60 -2.12
C SER A 223 29.89 -13.94 -2.87
N ILE A 224 28.81 -14.31 -3.56
CA ILE A 224 28.78 -15.52 -4.40
C ILE A 224 29.78 -15.41 -5.56
N LEU A 225 29.88 -14.25 -6.21
CA LEU A 225 30.85 -14.02 -7.28
C LEU A 225 32.31 -14.17 -6.78
N VAL A 226 32.62 -13.63 -5.59
CA VAL A 226 33.95 -13.77 -4.96
C VAL A 226 34.26 -15.23 -4.63
N ALA A 227 33.29 -15.98 -4.09
CA ALA A 227 33.48 -17.41 -3.82
C ALA A 227 33.76 -18.22 -5.10
N LEU A 228 32.99 -17.97 -6.17
CA LEU A 228 33.11 -18.69 -7.43
C LEU A 228 34.42 -18.38 -8.16
N THR A 229 34.86 -17.11 -8.10
CA THR A 229 36.16 -16.70 -8.64
C THR A 229 37.33 -17.29 -7.83
N SER A 230 37.21 -17.40 -6.51
CA SER A 230 38.21 -18.08 -5.67
C SER A 230 38.34 -19.56 -6.04
N GLN A 231 37.21 -20.26 -6.21
CA GLN A 231 37.20 -21.67 -6.64
C GLN A 231 37.83 -21.83 -8.03
N PHE A 232 37.54 -20.91 -8.95
CA PHE A 232 38.14 -20.89 -10.28
C PHE A 232 39.66 -20.69 -10.25
N ILE A 233 40.17 -19.79 -9.40
CA ILE A 233 41.62 -19.55 -9.24
C ILE A 233 42.30 -20.77 -8.61
N TYR A 234 41.68 -21.39 -7.60
CA TYR A 234 42.20 -22.61 -6.98
C TYR A 234 42.33 -23.75 -7.99
N GLU A 235 41.30 -24.00 -8.80
CA GLU A 235 41.34 -25.01 -9.87
C GLU A 235 42.38 -24.67 -10.96
N GLN A 236 42.57 -23.39 -11.30
CA GLN A 236 43.62 -22.98 -12.23
C GLN A 236 45.02 -23.24 -11.67
N ASN A 237 45.28 -22.88 -10.42
CA ASN A 237 46.59 -23.09 -9.78
C ASN A 237 46.93 -24.58 -9.72
N MET A 238 45.97 -25.43 -9.34
CA MET A 238 46.16 -26.88 -9.31
C MET A 238 46.39 -27.47 -10.71
N SER A 239 45.70 -26.94 -11.73
CA SER A 239 45.91 -27.33 -13.13
C SER A 239 47.28 -26.89 -13.68
N LEU A 240 47.75 -25.70 -13.29
CA LEU A 240 49.02 -25.13 -13.74
C LEU A 240 50.23 -25.83 -13.11
N GLU A 241 50.12 -26.20 -11.83
CA GLU A 241 51.11 -27.02 -11.13
C GLU A 241 51.27 -28.40 -11.81
N THR A 242 50.15 -29.00 -12.23
CA THR A 242 50.12 -30.26 -13.00
C THR A 242 50.77 -30.12 -14.39
N GLY A 243 50.58 -28.97 -15.05
CA GLY A 243 51.22 -28.65 -16.32
C GLY A 243 52.74 -28.44 -16.22
N ARG A 244 53.24 -27.96 -15.07
CA ARG A 244 54.67 -27.75 -14.82
C ARG A 244 55.40 -29.06 -14.51
N THR A 245 54.83 -29.94 -13.69
CA THR A 245 55.39 -31.28 -13.40
C THR A 245 55.44 -32.19 -14.63
N ARG A 246 54.50 -32.06 -15.57
CA ARG A 246 54.53 -32.82 -16.83
C ARG A 246 55.64 -32.36 -17.77
N LYS A 247 56.01 -31.07 -17.76
CA LYS A 247 57.09 -30.54 -18.58
C LYS A 247 58.47 -30.94 -18.06
N THR A 248 58.70 -30.89 -16.74
CA THR A 248 59.97 -31.31 -16.12
C THR A 248 60.24 -32.81 -16.29
N ASN A 249 59.21 -33.65 -16.22
CA ASN A 249 59.37 -35.11 -16.42
C ASN A 249 59.63 -35.49 -17.88
N ASN A 250 59.22 -34.67 -18.85
CA ASN A 250 59.49 -34.90 -20.27
C ASN A 250 60.89 -34.41 -20.69
N GLU A 251 61.49 -33.45 -19.97
CA GLU A 251 62.87 -32.99 -20.21
C GLU A 251 63.93 -33.92 -19.59
N GLN A 252 63.57 -34.74 -18.59
CA GLN A 252 64.47 -35.75 -18.01
C GLN A 252 64.50 -37.10 -18.74
N ASN A 253 63.57 -37.32 -19.68
CA ASN A 253 63.44 -38.56 -20.45
C ASN A 253 63.88 -38.41 -21.92
N ASN A 254 64.72 -37.43 -22.22
CA ASN A 254 65.30 -37.21 -23.56
C ASN A 254 66.82 -37.06 -23.47
#